data_AF-A0A957WX16-F1
#
_entry.id   AF-A0A957WX16-F1
#
_cell.length_a   1.000
_cell.length_b   1.000
_cell.length_c   1.000
_cell.angle_alpha   90.00
_cell.angle_beta   90.00
_cell.angle_gamma   90.00
#
_symmetry.space_group_name_H-M   'P 1'
#
loop_
_entity.id
_entity.type
_entity.pdbx_description
1 polymer ?
#
loop_
_entity_poly.entity_id
_entity_poly.type
_entity_poly.pdbx_seq_one_letter_code
_entity_poly.pdbx_strand_id
1 'polypeptide(L)' 'GKVLVTSSAAADLKAAASKVVSLVPMKNATTALANTDVQVSVFGWRCGLASDGTTMDQKYLPGSCRGQF' A
#
# COMPACT_ATOMS: atom_id res chain seq x y z
N GLY A 1 -11.41 -2.95 1.00
CA GLY A 1 -10.74 -3.90 0.08
C GLY A 1 -9.30 -3.49 -0.13
N LYS A 2 -8.35 -4.36 0.23
CA LYS A 2 -6.90 -4.13 0.12
C LYS A 2 -6.40 -4.51 -1.28
N VAL A 3 -5.54 -3.69 -1.88
CA VAL A 3 -4.89 -3.94 -3.17
C VAL A 3 -3.41 -4.21 -2.96
N LEU A 4 -2.87 -5.20 -3.67
CA LEU A 4 -1.44 -5.50 -3.71
C LEU A 4 -0.96 -5.40 -5.15
N VAL A 5 0.03 -4.55 -5.38
CA VAL A 5 0.68 -4.36 -6.69
C VAL A 5 2.07 -4.96 -6.63
N THR A 6 2.37 -5.89 -7.52
CA THR A 6 3.69 -6.51 -7.60
C THR A 6 4.47 -5.89 -8.77
N SER A 7 5.67 -5.41 -8.52
CA SER A 7 6.57 -4.97 -9.58
C SER A 7 6.97 -6.16 -10.47
N SER A 8 7.24 -5.89 -11.74
CA SER A 8 7.69 -6.92 -12.69
C SER A 8 8.98 -7.61 -12.21
N ALA A 9 9.31 -8.75 -12.85
CA ALA A 9 10.57 -9.45 -12.66
C ALA A 9 11.70 -8.97 -13.59
N ALA A 10 11.57 -7.78 -14.20
CA ALA A 10 12.56 -7.26 -15.14
C ALA A 10 13.94 -7.12 -14.47
N ALA A 11 14.99 -7.54 -15.17
CA ALA A 11 16.34 -7.68 -14.61
C ALA A 11 17.04 -6.33 -14.32
N ASP A 12 16.57 -5.24 -14.90
CA ASP A 12 17.03 -3.87 -14.69
C ASP A 12 16.51 -3.25 -13.38
N LEU A 13 15.41 -3.76 -12.83
CA LEU A 13 14.86 -3.33 -11.53
C LEU A 13 15.69 -3.76 -10.31
N LYS A 14 16.59 -4.73 -10.47
CA LYS A 14 17.48 -5.24 -9.39
C LYS A 14 16.70 -5.58 -8.12
N ALA A 15 17.04 -4.93 -6.99
CA ALA A 15 16.41 -5.18 -5.69
C ALA A 15 14.92 -4.77 -5.64
N ALA A 16 14.43 -3.98 -6.60
CA ALA A 16 13.03 -3.58 -6.70
C ALA A 16 12.19 -4.57 -7.52
N ALA A 17 12.77 -5.59 -8.15
CA ALA A 17 12.05 -6.59 -8.91
C ALA A 17 11.20 -7.50 -8.00
N SER A 18 10.00 -7.88 -8.46
CA SER A 18 9.09 -8.80 -7.76
C SER A 18 8.76 -8.40 -6.32
N LYS A 19 8.71 -7.10 -6.05
CA LYS A 19 8.35 -6.52 -4.74
C LYS A 19 6.91 -6.05 -4.75
N VAL A 20 6.30 -6.03 -3.57
CA VAL A 20 4.89 -5.70 -3.39
C VAL A 20 4.75 -4.28 -2.83
N VAL A 21 3.78 -3.53 -3.34
CA VAL A 21 3.26 -2.29 -2.77
C VAL A 21 1.79 -2.50 -2.41
N SER A 22 1.43 -2.20 -1.17
CA SER A 22 0.05 -2.31 -0.68
C SER A 22 -0.67 -0.97 -0.78
N LEU A 23 -1.97 -1.02 -1.08
CA LEU A 23 -2.91 0.10 -0.93
C LEU A 23 -4.08 -0.37 -0.07
N VAL A 24 -4.30 0.30 1.05
CA VAL A 24 -5.36 -0.02 2.02
C VAL A 24 -6.31 1.17 2.12
N PRO A 25 -7.63 0.96 1.91
CA PRO A 25 -8.61 2.02 2.03
C PRO A 25 -8.88 2.28 3.50
N MET A 26 -8.90 3.55 3.86
CA MET A 26 -8.97 4.01 5.22
C MET A 26 -10.34 4.62 5.52
N LYS A 27 -10.86 4.37 6.73
CA LYS A 27 -12.07 4.99 7.26
C LYS A 27 -11.76 6.36 7.86
N ASN A 28 -10.56 6.52 8.39
CA ASN A 28 -10.00 7.75 8.96
C ASN A 28 -8.45 7.65 8.93
N ALA A 29 -7.75 8.62 9.51
CA ALA A 29 -6.27 8.67 9.48
C ALA A 29 -5.54 7.50 10.17
N THR A 30 -6.21 6.64 10.93
CA THR A 30 -5.57 5.54 11.70
C THR A 30 -6.22 4.18 11.50
N THR A 31 -7.44 4.13 10.97
CA THR A 31 -8.26 2.91 10.90
C THR A 31 -8.53 2.52 9.46
N ALA A 32 -8.10 1.31 9.09
CA ALA A 32 -8.45 0.70 7.81
C ALA A 32 -9.94 0.33 7.76
N LEU A 33 -10.55 0.38 6.58
CA LEU A 33 -11.91 -0.09 6.37
C LEU A 33 -12.01 -1.61 6.54
N ALA A 34 -12.98 -2.05 7.33
CA ALA A 34 -13.33 -3.45 7.52
C ALA A 34 -14.58 -3.83 6.70
N ASN A 35 -14.86 -5.13 6.56
CA ASN A 35 -16.05 -5.60 5.83
C ASN A 35 -17.38 -5.15 6.45
N THR A 36 -17.39 -4.84 7.75
CA THR A 36 -18.56 -4.33 8.46
C THR A 36 -18.80 -2.84 8.25
N ASP A 37 -17.84 -2.12 7.66
CA ASP A 37 -17.97 -0.70 7.35
C ASP A 37 -18.74 -0.53 6.03
N VAL A 38 -20.07 -0.68 6.09
CA VAL A 38 -20.99 -0.52 4.96
C VAL A 38 -21.50 0.91 4.86
N GLN A 39 -21.77 1.38 3.63
CA GLN A 39 -22.28 2.73 3.33
C GLN A 39 -21.44 3.88 3.92
N VAL A 40 -20.13 3.70 4.06
CA VAL A 40 -19.20 4.75 4.48
C VAL A 40 -18.36 5.28 3.32
N SER A 41 -17.93 6.54 3.42
CA SER A 41 -17.00 7.12 2.46
C SER A 41 -15.56 6.69 2.75
N VAL A 42 -14.76 6.51 1.69
CA VAL A 42 -13.32 6.27 1.82
C VAL A 42 -12.64 7.60 2.18
N PHE A 43 -12.00 7.66 3.35
CA PHE A 43 -11.24 8.82 3.79
C PHE A 43 -10.00 9.06 2.93
N GLY A 44 -9.31 7.98 2.59
CA GLY A 44 -8.09 7.99 1.78
C GLY A 44 -7.52 6.60 1.61
N TRP A 45 -6.38 6.51 0.94
CA TRP A 45 -5.66 5.25 0.74
C TRP A 45 -4.28 5.35 1.38
N ARG A 46 -4.01 4.47 2.33
CA ARG A 46 -2.67 4.28 2.85
C ARG A 46 -1.90 3.41 1.88
N CYS A 47 -0.75 3.91 1.44
CA CYS A 47 0.11 3.21 0.49
C CYS A 47 1.48 2.91 1.09
N GLY A 48 1.99 1.69 0.86
CA GLY A 48 3.38 1.35 1.11
C GLY A 48 3.76 0.99 2.55
N LEU A 49 2.78 0.81 3.46
CA LEU A 49 3.06 0.42 4.84
C LEU A 49 3.44 -1.07 4.91
N ALA A 50 4.54 -1.39 5.60
CA ALA A 50 5.05 -2.76 5.70
C ALA A 50 4.07 -3.71 6.43
N SER A 51 3.37 -3.23 7.47
CA SER A 51 2.34 -4.02 8.16
C SER A 51 1.13 -4.33 7.28
N ASP A 52 0.95 -3.58 6.19
CA ASP A 52 -0.05 -3.88 5.16
C ASP A 52 0.51 -4.80 4.06
N GLY A 53 1.70 -5.38 4.22
CA GLY A 53 2.28 -6.33 3.27
C GLY A 53 3.06 -5.71 2.12
N THR A 54 3.44 -4.43 2.21
CA THR A 54 4.46 -3.86 1.31
C THR A 54 5.81 -4.51 1.60
N THR A 55 6.50 -4.95 0.55
CA THR A 55 7.86 -5.50 0.61
C THR A 55 8.88 -4.71 -0.21
N MET A 56 8.41 -3.68 -0.94
CA MET A 56 9.27 -2.71 -1.62
C MET A 56 10.00 -1.83 -0.60
N ASP A 57 11.31 -1.65 -0.77
CA ASP A 57 12.08 -0.73 0.08
C ASP A 57 11.57 0.71 -0.06
N GLN A 58 11.50 1.44 1.05
CA GLN A 58 11.02 2.83 1.09
C GLN A 58 11.77 3.79 0.15
N LYS A 59 13.06 3.52 -0.14
CA LYS A 59 13.85 4.32 -1.08
C LYS A 59 13.30 4.30 -2.50
N TYR A 60 12.56 3.25 -2.89
CA TYR A 60 11.91 3.11 -4.19
C TYR A 60 10.46 3.61 -4.19
N LEU A 61 9.90 3.97 -3.03
CA LEU A 61 8.52 4.42 -2.92
C LEU A 61 8.42 5.94 -3.17
N PRO A 62 7.44 6.40 -3.98
CA PRO A 62 7.11 7.81 -4.09
C PRO A 62 6.63 8.34 -2.73
N GLY A 63 6.69 9.65 -2.52
CA GLY A 63 6.35 10.27 -1.22
C GLY A 63 4.97 9.85 -0.68
N SER A 64 3.98 9.72 -1.55
CA SER A 64 2.62 9.28 -1.21
C SER A 64 2.50 7.82 -0.75
N CYS A 65 3.52 6.99 -1.00
CA CYS A 65 3.55 5.57 -0.66
C CYS A 65 4.58 5.24 0.41
N ARG A 66 4.96 6.20 1.26
CA ARG A 66 5.90 5.94 2.37
C ARG A 66 5.20 5.55 3.68
N GLY A 67 3.93 5.14 3.63
CA GLY A 67 3.16 4.74 4.81
C GLY A 67 2.78 5.90 5.73
N GLN A 68 2.52 7.10 5.18
CA GLN A 68 1.80 8.12 5.94
C GLN A 68 0.33 7.67 6.07
N PHE A 69 -0.24 7.79 7.27
CA PHE A 69 -1.52 7.20 7.77
C PHE A 69 -1.44 5.71 8.15
#